data_AF-A0A7X8ZRT7-F1
#
_entry.id   AF-A0A7X8ZRT7-F1
#
_cell.length_a   1.000
_cell.length_b   1.000
_cell.length_c   1.000
_cell.angle_alpha   90.00
_cell.angle_beta   90.00
_cell.angle_gamma   90.00
#
_symmetry.space_group_name_H-M   'P 1'
#
loop_
_entity.id
_entity.type
_entity.pdbx_description
1 polymer ?
#
loop_
_entity_poly.entity_id
_entity_poly.type
_entity_poly.pdbx_seq_one_letter_code
_entity_poly.pdbx_strand_id
1 'polypeptide(L)'
;MNNSRLQTEIYALKLDGYKEKQFKFLNVGTPSECLMFAMKTNSGKVYTLRIEIPMDYPNSIPAVYISNPKYLKTKYKKSMLDASVDMHTLTGKNGCVRICHFGANSWGPRQTLAKVIMKCRIWLEVYEAHLITGTSIGEILKHDANDRRRWY
;
A
#
# COMPACT_ATOMS: atom_id res chain seq x y z
N MET A 1 -1.04 18.23 -0.83
CA MET A 1 -0.65 18.33 -2.25
C MET A 1 -1.20 19.60 -2.88
N ASN A 2 -0.51 20.16 -3.87
CA ASN A 2 -1.07 21.23 -4.69
C ASN A 2 -2.07 20.67 -5.74
N ASN A 3 -2.89 21.55 -6.33
CA ASN A 3 -3.94 21.14 -7.26
C ASN A 3 -3.39 20.43 -8.51
N SER A 4 -2.28 20.93 -9.08
CA SER A 4 -1.65 20.31 -10.26
C SER A 4 -1.26 18.85 -9.99
N ARG A 5 -0.59 18.58 -8.86
CA ARG A 5 -0.22 17.22 -8.47
C ARG A 5 -1.44 16.33 -8.23
N LEU A 6 -2.47 16.85 -7.55
CA LEU A 6 -3.70 16.09 -7.33
C LEU A 6 -4.33 15.64 -8.66
N GLN A 7 -4.42 16.52 -9.66
CA GLN A 7 -4.96 16.15 -10.98
C GLN A 7 -4.11 15.09 -11.68
N THR A 8 -2.77 15.18 -11.59
CA THR A 8 -1.87 14.15 -12.10
C THR A 8 -2.12 12.79 -11.45
N GLU A 9 -2.32 12.75 -10.12
CA GLU A 9 -2.61 11.51 -9.41
C GLU A 9 -3.96 10.90 -9.80
N ILE A 10 -5.00 11.74 -9.88
CA ILE A 10 -6.33 11.28 -10.31
C ILE A 10 -6.27 10.70 -11.74
N TYR A 11 -5.55 11.39 -12.63
CA TYR A 11 -5.35 10.91 -14.00
C TYR A 11 -4.61 9.57 -14.04
N ALA A 12 -3.51 9.44 -13.30
CA ALA A 12 -2.75 8.20 -13.22
C ALA A 12 -3.59 7.02 -12.68
N LEU A 13 -4.41 7.26 -11.64
CA LEU A 13 -5.31 6.24 -11.11
C LEU A 13 -6.34 5.77 -12.14
N LYS A 14 -6.92 6.71 -12.90
CA LYS A 14 -7.89 6.39 -13.95
C LYS A 14 -7.24 5.63 -15.12
N LEU A 15 -6.02 6.01 -15.49
CA LEU A 15 -5.25 5.36 -16.55
C LEU A 15 -4.91 3.90 -16.20
N ASP A 16 -4.64 3.61 -14.93
CA ASP A 16 -4.47 2.24 -14.41
C ASP A 16 -5.81 1.49 -14.23
N GLY A 17 -6.92 2.07 -14.68
CA GLY A 17 -8.24 1.44 -14.71
C GLY A 17 -9.02 1.49 -13.38
N TYR A 18 -8.54 2.24 -12.38
CA TYR A 18 -9.25 2.38 -11.11
C TYR A 18 -10.48 3.27 -11.26
N LYS A 19 -11.61 2.78 -10.76
CA LYS A 19 -12.90 3.47 -10.82
C LYS A 19 -13.04 4.45 -9.66
N GLU A 20 -13.76 5.55 -9.87
CA GLU A 20 -13.95 6.59 -8.84
C GLU A 20 -14.54 6.04 -7.53
N LYS A 21 -15.42 5.04 -7.61
CA LYS A 21 -15.97 4.38 -6.42
C LYS A 21 -14.94 3.63 -5.56
N GLN A 22 -13.75 3.36 -6.10
CA GLN A 22 -12.69 2.66 -5.37
C GLN A 22 -11.86 3.59 -4.50
N PHE A 23 -11.87 4.90 -4.74
CA PHE A 23 -10.96 5.79 -4.06
C PHE A 23 -11.56 7.16 -3.73
N LYS A 24 -11.08 7.76 -2.65
CA LYS A 24 -11.50 9.10 -2.23
C LYS A 24 -10.33 9.82 -1.56
N PHE A 25 -10.01 11.00 -2.07
CA PHE A 25 -9.13 11.93 -1.37
C PHE A 25 -9.91 12.66 -0.28
N LEU A 26 -9.31 12.81 0.89
CA LEU A 26 -9.85 13.49 2.05
C LEU A 26 -8.85 14.55 2.52
N ASN A 27 -9.36 15.67 3.03
CA ASN A 27 -8.56 16.74 3.62
C ASN A 27 -7.44 17.26 2.71
N VAL A 28 -7.71 17.38 1.41
CA VAL A 28 -6.72 17.83 0.42
C VAL A 28 -6.13 19.18 0.81
N GLY A 29 -4.80 19.28 0.78
CA GLY A 29 -4.06 20.50 1.09
C GLY A 29 -3.79 20.72 2.58
N THR A 30 -4.20 19.79 3.46
CA THR A 30 -3.95 19.90 4.90
C THR A 30 -2.95 18.84 5.39
N PRO A 31 -2.40 18.99 6.61
CA PRO A 31 -1.50 17.97 7.19
C PRO A 31 -2.13 16.59 7.41
N SER A 32 -3.46 16.48 7.30
CA SER A 32 -4.20 15.22 7.44
C SER A 32 -4.74 14.69 6.10
N GLU A 33 -4.18 15.17 4.98
CA GLU A 33 -4.50 14.70 3.64
C GLU A 33 -4.28 13.18 3.52
N CYS A 34 -5.28 12.49 2.99
CA CYS A 34 -5.16 11.06 2.77
C CYS A 34 -6.00 10.59 1.58
N LEU A 35 -5.55 9.50 0.96
CA LEU A 35 -6.29 8.73 -0.02
C LEU A 35 -6.82 7.46 0.64
N MET A 36 -8.13 7.32 0.68
CA MET A 36 -8.80 6.06 1.02
C MET A 36 -8.98 5.25 -0.25
N PHE A 37 -8.62 3.96 -0.23
CA PHE A 37 -8.70 3.09 -1.41
C PHE A 37 -9.25 1.71 -1.05
N ALA A 38 -10.34 1.28 -1.68
CA ALA A 38 -10.91 -0.06 -1.55
C ALA A 38 -10.32 -1.00 -2.60
N MET A 39 -9.71 -2.10 -2.14
CA MET A 39 -9.00 -3.06 -2.96
C MET A 39 -9.58 -4.45 -2.79
N LYS A 40 -9.94 -5.08 -3.90
CA LYS A 40 -10.37 -6.48 -3.93
C LYS A 40 -9.21 -7.35 -4.40
N THR A 41 -8.89 -8.39 -3.63
CA THR A 41 -7.89 -9.40 -3.98
C THR A 41 -8.46 -10.43 -4.96
N ASN A 42 -7.59 -11.30 -5.49
CA ASN A 42 -8.02 -12.36 -6.42
C ASN A 42 -8.92 -13.39 -5.74
N SER A 43 -8.77 -13.63 -4.42
CA SER A 43 -9.72 -14.48 -3.66
C SER A 43 -11.07 -13.81 -3.41
N GLY A 44 -11.20 -12.53 -3.77
CA GLY A 44 -12.41 -11.75 -3.67
C GLY A 44 -12.61 -11.03 -2.34
N LYS A 45 -11.69 -11.14 -1.38
CA LYS A 45 -11.72 -10.35 -0.15
C LYS A 45 -11.45 -8.88 -0.45
N VAL A 46 -12.05 -8.01 0.34
CA VAL A 46 -11.92 -6.56 0.18
C VAL A 46 -11.19 -5.98 1.38
N TYR A 47 -10.15 -5.21 1.09
CA TYR A 47 -9.36 -4.46 2.05
C TYR A 47 -9.55 -2.97 1.79
N THR A 48 -9.37 -2.16 2.83
CA THR A 48 -9.30 -0.70 2.68
C THR A 48 -7.90 -0.23 3.06
N LEU A 49 -7.27 0.48 2.14
CA LEU A 49 -6.02 1.19 2.34
C LEU A 49 -6.34 2.62 2.78
N ARG A 50 -5.61 3.09 3.80
CA ARG A 50 -5.47 4.50 4.14
C ARG A 50 -4.06 4.92 3.79
N ILE A 51 -3.93 5.78 2.79
CA ILE A 51 -2.64 6.33 2.35
C ILE A 51 -2.55 7.75 2.89
N GLU A 52 -1.71 7.97 3.89
CA GLU A 52 -1.47 9.29 4.48
C GLU A 52 -0.43 10.02 3.62
N ILE A 53 -0.80 11.21 3.16
CA ILE A 53 -0.06 11.97 2.16
C ILE A 53 0.66 13.11 2.89
N PRO A 54 2.01 13.15 2.85
CA PRO A 54 2.75 14.16 3.57
C PRO A 54 2.59 15.55 2.92
N MET A 55 2.79 16.61 3.71
CA MET A 55 2.61 17.99 3.25
C MET A 55 3.51 18.37 2.06
N ASP A 56 4.72 17.83 2.04
CA ASP A 56 5.73 18.03 1.01
C ASP A 56 5.64 17.01 -0.13
N TYR A 57 4.58 16.20 -0.20
CA TYR A 57 4.36 15.27 -1.29
C TYR A 57 4.42 16.00 -2.65
N PRO A 58 5.21 15.49 -3.62
CA PRO A 58 5.74 14.13 -3.72
C PRO A 58 7.18 13.92 -3.25
N ASN A 59 7.79 14.87 -2.54
CA ASN A 59 9.18 14.76 -2.11
C ASN A 59 9.37 13.68 -1.04
N SER A 60 8.40 13.54 -0.13
CA SER A 60 8.36 12.46 0.86
C SER A 60 7.42 11.31 0.46
N ILE A 61 7.79 10.11 0.92
CA ILE A 61 7.03 8.87 0.70
C ILE A 61 5.72 8.91 1.51
N PRO A 62 4.55 8.60 0.92
CA PRO A 62 3.31 8.46 1.67
C PRO A 62 3.31 7.20 2.55
N ALA A 63 2.69 7.28 3.72
CA ALA A 63 2.53 6.13 4.61
C ALA A 63 1.26 5.36 4.24
N VAL A 64 1.36 4.03 4.12
CA VAL A 64 0.22 3.17 3.76
C VAL A 64 -0.16 2.29 4.94
N TYR A 65 -1.44 2.30 5.29
CA TYR A 65 -2.01 1.45 6.32
C TYR A 65 -3.17 0.60 5.78
N ILE A 66 -3.28 -0.64 6.24
CA ILE A 66 -4.52 -1.43 6.10
C ILE A 66 -5.49 -0.97 7.19
N SER A 67 -6.49 -0.17 6.83
CA SER A 67 -7.49 0.35 7.76
C SER A 67 -8.68 -0.59 7.96
N ASN A 68 -8.90 -1.52 7.02
CA ASN A 68 -9.90 -2.57 7.15
C ASN A 68 -9.44 -3.86 6.43
N PRO A 69 -9.50 -5.03 7.09
CA PRO A 69 -9.74 -5.19 8.53
C PRO A 69 -8.55 -4.68 9.37
N LYS A 70 -8.84 -4.20 10.58
CA LYS A 70 -7.80 -3.87 11.57
C LYS A 70 -7.19 -5.14 12.16
N TYR A 71 -6.02 -4.99 12.77
CA TYR A 71 -5.32 -6.02 13.52
C TYR A 71 -5.05 -7.27 12.68
N LEU A 72 -4.49 -7.09 11.48
CA LEU A 72 -4.04 -8.24 10.67
C LEU A 72 -3.06 -9.09 11.48
N LYS A 73 -3.13 -10.39 11.23
CA LYS A 73 -2.31 -11.41 11.89
C LYS A 73 -1.68 -12.29 10.84
N THR A 74 -0.52 -12.84 11.17
CA THR A 74 0.11 -13.89 10.38
C THR A 74 -0.74 -15.16 10.40
N LYS A 75 -0.41 -16.12 9.54
CA LYS A 75 -0.97 -17.49 9.57
C LYS A 75 -0.94 -18.08 10.99
N TYR A 76 0.16 -17.86 11.70
CA TYR A 76 0.42 -18.33 13.06
C TYR A 76 -0.16 -17.43 14.16
N LYS A 77 -1.14 -16.58 13.82
CA LYS A 77 -1.89 -15.70 14.74
C LYS A 77 -1.03 -14.64 15.45
N LYS A 78 0.21 -14.40 15.01
CA LYS A 78 1.05 -13.31 15.53
C LYS A 78 0.55 -11.98 14.99
N SER A 79 0.61 -10.93 15.81
CA SER A 79 0.31 -9.55 15.39
C SER A 79 1.26 -9.11 14.28
N MET A 80 0.75 -8.31 13.34
CA MET A 80 1.53 -7.67 12.29
C MET A 80 1.70 -6.14 12.50
N LEU A 81 1.51 -5.67 13.73
CA LEU A 81 1.66 -4.25 14.05
C LEU A 81 3.11 -3.80 14.20
N ASP A 82 4.04 -4.73 14.43
CA ASP A 82 5.46 -4.41 14.56
C ASP A 82 6.16 -4.43 13.19
N ALA A 83 7.28 -3.72 13.08
CA ALA A 83 8.11 -3.76 11.89
C ALA A 83 8.72 -5.15 11.71
N SER A 84 8.63 -5.69 10.49
CA SER A 84 9.16 -7.00 10.15
C SER A 84 9.61 -7.00 8.70
N VAL A 85 10.88 -7.35 8.49
CA VAL A 85 11.45 -7.52 7.15
C VAL A 85 10.74 -8.65 6.42
N ASP A 86 10.54 -9.79 7.08
CA ASP A 86 9.91 -10.98 6.49
C ASP A 86 8.45 -10.76 6.12
N MET A 87 7.73 -9.93 6.87
CA MET A 87 6.34 -9.60 6.57
C MET A 87 6.18 -8.30 5.74
N HIS A 88 7.27 -7.63 5.39
CA HIS A 88 7.25 -6.32 4.74
C HIS A 88 6.33 -5.31 5.44
N THR A 89 6.37 -5.30 6.77
CA THR A 89 5.62 -4.35 7.61
C THR A 89 6.56 -3.32 8.22
N LEU A 90 6.02 -2.12 8.45
CA LEU A 90 6.59 -1.10 9.32
C LEU A 90 5.72 -1.02 10.59
N THR A 91 6.19 -0.28 11.60
CA THR A 91 5.39 -0.05 12.82
C THR A 91 4.04 0.56 12.47
N GLY A 92 2.99 -0.17 12.79
CA GLY A 92 1.60 0.19 12.60
C GLY A 92 1.13 1.27 13.56
N LYS A 93 -0.10 1.74 13.36
CA LYS A 93 -0.72 2.78 14.19
C LYS A 93 -2.21 2.52 14.32
N ASN A 94 -2.78 2.71 15.52
CA ASN A 94 -4.23 2.60 15.77
C ASN A 94 -4.85 1.25 15.35
N GLY A 95 -4.09 0.16 15.49
CA GLY A 95 -4.50 -1.18 15.08
C GLY A 95 -4.41 -1.43 13.57
N CYS A 96 -3.92 -0.48 12.78
CA CYS A 96 -3.74 -0.61 11.34
C CYS A 96 -2.29 -1.02 11.04
N VAL A 97 -2.11 -2.10 10.28
CA VAL A 97 -0.80 -2.55 9.81
C VAL A 97 -0.25 -1.57 8.78
N ARG A 98 1.01 -1.16 8.94
CA ARG A 98 1.70 -0.29 7.98
C ARG A 98 2.54 -1.12 7.03
N ILE A 99 2.38 -0.90 5.72
CA ILE A 99 3.10 -1.66 4.69
C ILE A 99 4.39 -0.94 4.32
N CYS A 100 5.48 -1.70 4.18
CA CYS A 100 6.69 -1.25 3.49
C CYS A 100 6.52 -1.43 1.98
N HIS A 101 6.45 -0.32 1.23
CA HIS A 101 6.14 -0.36 -0.22
C HIS A 101 7.24 0.26 -1.10
N PHE A 102 7.93 1.30 -0.63
CA PHE A 102 9.14 1.84 -1.27
C PHE A 102 10.25 1.97 -0.24
N GLY A 103 11.49 1.65 -0.65
CA GLY A 103 12.69 2.08 0.06
C GLY A 103 12.97 3.55 -0.23
N ALA A 104 13.69 4.23 0.68
CA ALA A 104 14.01 5.66 0.55
C ALA A 104 14.67 6.00 -0.80
N ASN A 105 15.60 5.15 -1.27
CA ASN A 105 16.31 5.34 -2.53
C ASN A 105 15.48 5.03 -3.79
N SER A 106 14.31 4.42 -3.64
CA SER A 106 13.43 4.04 -4.76
C SER A 106 12.23 4.98 -4.93
N TRP A 107 12.10 5.95 -4.01
CA TRP A 107 11.09 7.00 -4.11
C TRP A 107 11.66 8.24 -4.78
N GLY A 108 10.79 8.93 -5.52
CA GLY A 108 11.10 10.22 -6.08
C GLY A 108 9.84 10.88 -6.60
N PRO A 109 9.91 12.18 -6.93
CA PRO A 109 8.74 12.98 -7.27
C PRO A 109 7.99 12.49 -8.52
N ARG A 110 8.59 11.61 -9.34
CA ARG A 110 7.97 11.00 -10.51
C ARG A 110 7.12 9.76 -10.20
N GLN A 111 7.21 9.20 -9.00
CA GLN A 111 6.36 8.09 -8.59
C GLN A 111 4.94 8.60 -8.28
N THR A 112 3.92 7.79 -8.54
CA THR A 112 2.51 8.13 -8.36
C THR A 112 1.87 7.26 -7.27
N LEU A 113 0.75 7.72 -6.73
CA LEU A 113 -0.10 6.93 -5.82
C LEU A 113 -0.62 5.66 -6.51
N ALA A 114 -0.80 5.69 -7.83
CA ALA A 114 -1.15 4.49 -8.60
C ALA A 114 -0.10 3.38 -8.46
N LYS A 115 1.20 3.71 -8.53
CA LYS A 115 2.28 2.74 -8.26
C LYS A 115 2.32 2.27 -6.80
N VAL A 116 2.07 3.17 -5.84
CA VAL A 116 1.93 2.81 -4.42
C VAL A 116 0.83 1.75 -4.28
N ILE A 117 -0.35 2.01 -4.84
CA ILE A 117 -1.52 1.11 -4.82
C ILE A 117 -1.20 -0.22 -5.49
N MET A 118 -0.48 -0.22 -6.62
CA MET A 118 -0.04 -1.44 -7.28
C MET A 118 0.83 -2.31 -6.36
N LYS A 119 1.80 -1.73 -5.65
CA LYS A 119 2.63 -2.48 -4.70
C LYS A 119 1.81 -2.98 -3.51
N CYS A 120 0.83 -2.20 -3.03
CA CYS A 120 -0.10 -2.64 -1.99
C CYS A 120 -0.96 -3.81 -2.45
N ARG A 121 -1.39 -3.82 -3.72
CA ARG A 121 -2.11 -4.95 -4.33
C ARG A 121 -1.27 -6.21 -4.25
N ILE A 122 -0.02 -6.16 -4.72
CA ILE A 122 0.87 -7.33 -4.67
C ILE A 122 1.06 -7.79 -3.22
N TRP A 123 1.31 -6.87 -2.27
CA TRP A 123 1.44 -7.22 -0.87
C TRP A 123 0.19 -7.93 -0.33
N LEU A 124 -1.01 -7.49 -0.68
CA LEU A 124 -2.27 -8.13 -0.26
C LEU A 124 -2.48 -9.52 -0.86
N GLU A 125 -2.19 -9.72 -2.15
CA GLU A 125 -2.26 -11.05 -2.77
C GLU A 125 -1.28 -12.02 -2.08
N VAL A 126 -0.07 -11.54 -1.78
CA VAL A 126 0.97 -12.33 -1.14
C VAL A 126 0.67 -12.58 0.34
N TYR A 127 0.06 -11.62 1.03
CA TYR A 127 -0.47 -11.81 2.38
C TYR A 127 -1.53 -12.92 2.40
N GLU A 128 -2.42 -12.98 1.42
CA GLU A 128 -3.39 -14.06 1.32
C GLU A 128 -2.73 -15.42 1.06
N ALA A 129 -1.70 -15.47 0.22
CA ALA A 129 -0.88 -16.66 0.02
C ALA A 129 -0.19 -17.10 1.32
N HIS A 130 0.36 -16.15 2.10
CA HIS A 130 0.93 -16.40 3.43
C HIS A 130 -0.12 -17.00 4.39
N LEU A 131 -1.36 -16.50 4.38
CA LEU A 131 -2.44 -17.06 5.22
C LEU A 131 -2.81 -18.51 4.86
N ILE A 132 -2.44 -18.98 3.68
CA ILE A 132 -2.64 -20.36 3.26
C ILE A 132 -1.41 -21.20 3.62
N THR A 133 -0.24 -20.78 3.15
CA THR A 133 1.00 -21.55 3.13
C THR A 133 1.84 -21.44 4.40
N GLY A 134 1.78 -20.28 5.08
CA GLY A 134 2.70 -19.93 6.15
C GLY A 134 4.02 -19.34 5.69
N THR A 135 4.37 -19.43 4.41
CA THR A 135 5.58 -18.84 3.81
C THR A 135 5.58 -17.32 4.01
N SER A 136 6.72 -16.74 4.36
CA SER A 136 6.78 -15.29 4.64
C SER A 136 6.52 -14.47 3.38
N ILE A 137 6.04 -13.23 3.56
CA ILE A 137 5.78 -12.33 2.42
C ILE A 137 7.09 -12.07 1.66
N GLY A 138 8.18 -11.81 2.38
CA GLY A 138 9.48 -11.53 1.78
C GLY A 138 10.04 -12.68 0.95
N GLU A 139 9.84 -13.93 1.37
CA GLU A 139 10.24 -15.11 0.58
C GLU A 139 9.42 -15.21 -0.71
N ILE A 140 8.09 -15.05 -0.64
CA ILE A 140 7.21 -15.10 -1.82
C ILE A 140 7.61 -14.00 -2.82
N LEU A 141 7.84 -12.77 -2.32
CA LEU A 141 8.24 -11.65 -3.17
C LEU A 141 9.60 -11.84 -3.85
N LYS A 142 10.57 -12.48 -3.18
CA LYS A 142 11.88 -12.80 -3.78
C LYS A 142 11.74 -13.85 -4.88
N HIS A 143 10.92 -14.88 -4.67
CA HIS A 143 10.65 -15.89 -5.69
C HIS A 143 10.00 -15.26 -6.93
N ASP A 144 9.03 -14.37 -6.76
CA ASP A 144 8.38 -13.64 -7.86
C ASP A 144 9.34 -12.66 -8.56
N ALA A 145 10.31 -12.07 -7.86
CA ALA A 145 11.27 -11.13 -8.44
C ALA A 145 12.23 -11.80 -9.45
N ASN A 146 12.51 -13.10 -9.27
CA ASN A 146 13.28 -13.89 -10.23
C ASN A 146 12.50 -14.19 -11.53
N ASP A 147 11.19 -13.89 -11.59
CA ASP A 147 10.33 -14.03 -12.76
C ASP A 147 10.07 -12.69 -13.51
N ARG A 148 10.99 -11.72 -13.33
CA ARG A 148 11.12 -10.42 -14.05
C ARG A 148 10.10 -9.30 -13.69
N ARG A 149 10.66 -8.11 -13.39
CA ARG A 149 10.10 -6.73 -13.60
C ARG A 149 9.06 -6.11 -12.63
N ARG A 150 8.97 -6.48 -11.33
CA ARG A 150 7.95 -5.85 -10.44
C ARG A 150 8.40 -5.14 -9.16
N TRP A 151 9.65 -5.26 -8.73
CA TRP A 151 10.04 -4.79 -7.40
C TRP A 151 11.06 -3.65 -7.33
N TYR A 152 11.80 -3.38 -8.40
CA TYR A 152 12.75 -2.26 -8.51
C TYR A 152 12.20 -1.15 -9.41
#